data_AF-A0A117PNW5-F1
#
_entry.id   AF-A0A117PNW5-F1
#
_cell.length_a   1.000
_cell.length_b   1.000
_cell.length_c   1.000
_cell.angle_alpha   90.00
_cell.angle_beta   90.00
_cell.angle_gamma   90.00
#
_symmetry.space_group_name_H-M   'P 1'
#
loop_
_entity.id
_entity.type
_entity.pdbx_description
1 polymer ?
#
loop_
_entity_poly.entity_id
_entity_poly.type
_entity_poly.pdbx_seq_one_letter_code
_entity_poly.pdbx_strand_id
1 'polypeptide(L)'
;MPTLTLPRTFRVRAGATVVLTALAAAGASWVAAPTASAAGENGDIRIHHVGVPFGVSKDDPRVCKFYLDAVNFDVLTTIAYTITPQPPLPTAATVAGTIQLAGGAGHTDPLGVADGQYKITWIVAGAPKEKVFRVNCHDGKRDAERRPGDQIEDQREGGGWSKDSNGPKGGVHAGGGGLVDTAAAFAPVTAAGAVGLVAVGGVAYFRMNRRRPNGAA
;
A
#
# COMPACT_ATOMS: atom_id res chain seq x y z
N MET A 1 59.28 -61.65 -42.09
CA MET A 1 58.15 -60.77 -41.67
C MET A 1 57.13 -60.80 -42.79
N PRO A 2 55.85 -61.11 -42.54
CA PRO A 2 55.01 -60.53 -41.49
C PRO A 2 54.45 -61.54 -40.50
N THR A 3 54.11 -61.00 -39.33
CA THR A 3 53.41 -61.61 -38.20
C THR A 3 51.91 -61.39 -38.36
N LEU A 4 51.08 -62.42 -38.13
CA LEU A 4 49.67 -62.28 -37.78
C LEU A 4 49.15 -63.53 -37.04
N THR A 5 48.76 -63.28 -35.79
CA THR A 5 47.54 -63.77 -35.10
C THR A 5 47.22 -65.28 -35.00
N LEU A 6 47.04 -65.75 -33.76
CA LEU A 6 45.70 -65.93 -33.19
C LEU A 6 45.76 -66.06 -31.65
N PRO A 7 44.68 -65.69 -30.92
CA PRO A 7 44.61 -65.64 -29.46
C PRO A 7 43.86 -66.85 -28.89
N ARG A 8 43.92 -67.01 -27.55
CA ARG A 8 42.92 -67.66 -26.67
C ARG A 8 43.55 -67.82 -25.28
N THR A 9 42.92 -67.61 -24.14
CA THR A 9 41.64 -67.05 -23.75
C THR A 9 41.65 -66.98 -22.22
N PHE A 10 41.00 -65.94 -21.67
CA PHE A 10 40.31 -65.88 -20.38
C PHE A 10 40.99 -66.45 -19.11
N ARG A 11 41.11 -65.58 -18.09
CA ARG A 11 40.34 -65.78 -16.84
C ARG A 11 39.98 -64.46 -16.18
N VAL A 12 38.68 -64.33 -15.92
CA VAL A 12 38.01 -63.29 -15.14
C VAL A 12 38.13 -63.63 -13.64
N ARG A 13 38.45 -62.64 -12.80
CA ARG A 13 38.08 -62.51 -11.38
C ARG A 13 37.94 -61.00 -11.13
N ALA A 14 36.73 -60.44 -11.09
CA ALA A 14 35.85 -60.35 -9.93
C ALA A 14 36.51 -59.63 -8.74
N GLY A 15 35.96 -58.49 -8.31
CA GLY A 15 36.29 -57.90 -7.01
C GLY A 15 36.09 -56.39 -6.93
N ALA A 16 34.88 -55.99 -6.59
CA ALA A 16 34.50 -54.63 -6.23
C ALA A 16 35.39 -54.03 -5.13
N THR A 17 35.76 -52.75 -5.27
CA THR A 17 35.76 -51.76 -4.17
C THR A 17 35.81 -50.36 -4.78
N VAL A 18 34.62 -49.81 -5.04
CA VAL A 18 34.44 -48.37 -5.19
C VAL A 18 34.43 -47.79 -3.77
N VAL A 19 35.50 -47.11 -3.36
CA VAL A 19 35.49 -46.30 -2.14
C VAL A 19 35.73 -44.85 -2.54
N LEU A 20 34.64 -44.09 -2.47
CA LEU A 20 34.58 -42.65 -2.69
C LEU A 20 35.33 -41.92 -1.57
N THR A 21 36.22 -41.01 -1.95
CA THR A 21 36.71 -39.93 -1.07
C THR A 21 36.64 -38.60 -1.80
N ALA A 22 35.42 -38.12 -2.05
CA ALA A 22 35.18 -36.71 -2.39
C ALA A 22 35.01 -35.94 -1.07
N LEU A 23 36.10 -35.36 -0.57
CA LEU A 23 36.10 -34.51 0.61
C LEU A 23 35.32 -33.22 0.29
N ALA A 24 34.22 -33.03 1.00
CA ALA A 24 33.30 -31.92 0.85
C ALA A 24 33.92 -30.59 1.28
N ALA A 25 34.25 -29.71 0.32
CA ALA A 25 34.44 -28.29 0.59
C ALA A 25 33.08 -27.59 0.49
N ALA A 26 32.25 -27.71 1.53
CA ALA A 26 31.07 -26.86 1.68
C ALA A 26 31.54 -25.50 2.19
N GLY A 27 31.88 -24.60 1.26
CA GLY A 27 32.09 -23.19 1.57
C GLY A 27 30.79 -22.63 2.15
N ALA A 28 30.86 -22.10 3.38
CA ALA A 28 29.79 -21.32 3.95
C ALA A 28 29.68 -20.01 3.17
N SER A 29 28.94 -20.03 2.06
CA SER A 29 28.49 -18.83 1.38
C SER A 29 27.46 -18.15 2.26
N TRP A 30 27.92 -17.35 3.22
CA TRP A 30 27.08 -16.32 3.84
C TRP A 30 26.75 -15.33 2.74
N VAL A 31 25.63 -15.57 2.05
CA VAL A 31 24.99 -14.52 1.25
C VAL A 31 24.56 -13.47 2.28
N ALA A 32 25.35 -12.42 2.42
CA ALA A 32 24.91 -11.20 3.06
C ALA A 32 23.73 -10.69 2.23
N ALA A 33 22.52 -11.01 2.67
CA ALA A 33 21.33 -10.37 2.12
C ALA A 33 21.49 -8.87 2.38
N PRO A 34 21.23 -8.00 1.38
CA PRO A 34 21.23 -6.57 1.62
C PRO A 34 20.25 -6.29 2.76
N THR A 35 20.73 -5.70 3.86
CA THR A 35 19.85 -5.13 4.88
C THR A 35 19.16 -3.96 4.21
N ALA A 36 17.93 -4.19 3.72
CA ALA A 36 17.06 -3.10 3.34
C ALA A 36 16.89 -2.23 4.60
N SER A 37 17.54 -1.06 4.60
CA SER A 37 17.37 -0.09 5.65
C SER A 37 15.94 0.41 5.55
N ALA A 38 15.11 0.10 6.56
CA ALA A 38 13.73 0.54 6.67
C ALA A 38 13.65 2.02 7.11
N ALA A 39 14.42 2.89 6.45
CA ALA A 39 14.48 4.30 6.79
C ALA A 39 13.07 4.92 6.74
N GLY A 40 12.66 5.51 7.86
CA GLY A 40 11.40 6.20 8.00
C GLY A 40 10.19 5.31 8.25
N GLU A 41 10.34 4.00 8.55
CA GLU A 41 9.25 3.04 8.79
C GLU A 41 8.22 3.53 9.84
N ASN A 42 8.74 4.19 10.88
CA ASN A 42 7.95 4.81 11.96
C ASN A 42 7.29 6.14 11.54
N GLY A 43 7.56 6.60 10.32
CA GLY A 43 7.15 7.87 9.78
C GLY A 43 5.65 7.96 9.56
N ASP A 44 5.07 9.07 9.98
CA ASP A 44 3.64 9.29 9.98
C ASP A 44 3.31 10.67 9.41
N ILE A 45 2.26 10.73 8.59
CA ILE A 45 1.71 12.00 8.10
C ILE A 45 0.44 12.28 8.90
N ARG A 46 0.44 13.37 9.64
CA ARG A 46 -0.69 13.85 10.43
C ARG A 46 -1.44 14.93 9.68
N ILE A 47 -2.74 15.00 9.92
CA ILE A 47 -3.62 16.03 9.36
C ILE A 47 -4.01 16.98 10.47
N HIS A 48 -3.77 18.27 10.26
CA HIS A 48 -4.18 19.32 11.20
C HIS A 48 -4.94 20.42 10.49
N HIS A 49 -5.96 20.97 11.13
CA HIS A 49 -6.59 22.19 10.64
C HIS A 49 -5.64 23.39 10.77
N VAL A 50 -5.82 24.37 9.89
CA VAL A 50 -5.04 25.63 9.98
C VAL A 50 -5.32 26.32 11.31
N GLY A 51 -4.26 26.76 12.01
CA GLY A 51 -4.33 27.40 13.33
C GLY A 51 -3.79 26.51 14.46
N VAL A 52 -3.65 25.20 14.22
CA VAL A 52 -2.92 24.30 15.12
C VAL A 52 -1.41 24.53 14.96
N PRO A 53 -0.63 24.55 16.06
CA PRO A 53 0.83 24.59 15.98
C PRO A 53 1.42 23.33 15.32
N PHE A 54 2.55 23.47 14.63
CA PHE A 54 3.29 22.34 14.07
C PHE A 54 3.85 21.41 15.16
N GLY A 55 3.95 20.12 14.86
CA GLY A 55 4.55 19.11 15.74
C GLY A 55 3.61 18.53 16.79
N VAL A 56 2.32 18.87 16.78
CA VAL A 56 1.36 18.25 17.72
C VAL A 56 1.07 16.80 17.33
N SER A 57 0.82 15.96 18.34
CA SER A 57 0.61 14.52 18.11
C SER A 57 -0.79 14.11 17.69
N LYS A 58 -1.75 15.03 17.73
CA LYS A 58 -3.17 14.73 17.53
C LYS A 58 -3.58 14.93 16.08
N ASP A 59 -4.05 13.88 15.43
CA ASP A 59 -4.74 13.97 14.14
C ASP A 59 -6.13 14.62 14.26
N ASP A 60 -6.46 15.45 13.27
CA ASP A 60 -7.79 16.03 13.06
C ASP A 60 -8.54 15.27 11.95
N PRO A 61 -9.51 14.39 12.30
CA PRO A 61 -10.21 13.57 11.30
C PRO A 61 -11.22 14.37 10.46
N ARG A 62 -11.52 15.62 10.86
CA ARG A 62 -12.43 16.53 10.17
C ARG A 62 -11.78 17.91 10.07
N VAL A 63 -11.62 18.42 8.86
CA VAL A 63 -10.93 19.69 8.59
C VAL A 63 -11.65 20.48 7.49
N CYS A 64 -11.30 21.75 7.31
CA CYS A 64 -11.74 22.55 6.15
C CYS A 64 -10.53 23.00 5.33
N LYS A 65 -9.74 23.94 5.87
CA LYS A 65 -8.35 24.16 5.44
C LYS A 65 -7.44 23.41 6.39
N PHE A 66 -6.46 22.71 5.85
CA PHE A 66 -5.58 21.84 6.63
C PHE A 66 -4.15 21.89 6.11
N TYR A 67 -3.20 21.44 6.90
CA TYR A 67 -1.85 21.14 6.46
C TYR A 67 -1.49 19.71 6.86
N LEU A 68 -0.49 19.15 6.20
CA LEU A 68 0.07 17.85 6.54
C LEU A 68 1.33 18.06 7.36
N ASP A 69 1.46 17.32 8.45
CA ASP A 69 2.64 17.33 9.32
C ASP A 69 3.29 15.94 9.31
N ALA A 70 4.48 15.87 8.74
CA ALA A 70 5.26 14.66 8.63
C ALA A 70 6.21 14.57 9.82
N VAL A 71 6.23 13.43 10.50
CA VAL A 71 7.11 13.18 11.65
C VAL A 71 7.68 11.77 11.63
N ASN A 72 8.77 11.54 12.35
CA ASN A 72 9.40 10.23 12.55
C ASN A 72 9.88 9.53 11.26
N PHE A 73 10.23 10.29 10.22
CA PHE A 73 10.76 9.74 8.96
C PHE A 73 12.29 9.53 8.98
N ASP A 74 12.90 9.47 10.16
CA ASP A 74 14.32 9.23 10.39
C ASP A 74 15.24 10.15 9.56
N VAL A 75 15.99 9.57 8.61
CA VAL A 75 16.96 10.26 7.76
C VAL A 75 16.37 10.68 6.40
N LEU A 76 15.09 10.41 6.15
CA LEU A 76 14.46 10.83 4.91
C LEU A 76 14.40 12.36 4.85
N THR A 77 14.72 12.89 3.68
CA THR A 77 14.71 14.34 3.39
C THR A 77 13.45 14.77 2.67
N THR A 78 12.66 13.83 2.16
CA THR A 78 11.40 14.10 1.46
C THR A 78 10.48 12.89 1.57
N ILE A 79 9.18 13.15 1.73
CA ILE A 79 8.13 12.12 1.62
C ILE A 79 7.05 12.57 0.63
N ALA A 80 6.68 11.69 -0.30
CA ALA A 80 5.61 11.93 -1.26
C ALA A 80 4.27 11.44 -0.69
N TYR A 81 3.20 12.17 -0.98
CA TYR A 81 1.84 11.82 -0.58
C TYR A 81 0.85 12.01 -1.72
N THR A 82 -0.26 11.28 -1.63
CA THR A 82 -1.39 11.37 -2.56
C THR A 82 -2.70 11.36 -1.78
N ILE A 83 -3.57 12.33 -2.02
CA ILE A 83 -4.90 12.47 -1.42
C ILE A 83 -5.94 12.15 -2.49
N THR A 84 -6.70 11.08 -2.29
CA THR A 84 -7.73 10.60 -3.20
C THR A 84 -9.12 10.70 -2.56
N PRO A 85 -10.15 11.12 -3.29
CA PRO A 85 -11.53 11.08 -2.79
C PRO A 85 -11.99 9.64 -2.56
N GLN A 86 -12.92 9.47 -1.61
CA GLN A 86 -13.50 8.18 -1.25
C GLN A 86 -15.03 8.22 -1.50
N PRO A 87 -15.58 7.31 -2.33
CA PRO A 87 -14.89 6.23 -3.05
C PRO A 87 -13.96 6.74 -4.16
N PRO A 88 -12.93 5.98 -4.59
CA PRO A 88 -12.08 6.36 -5.69
C PRO A 88 -12.87 6.33 -7.01
N LEU A 89 -12.97 7.46 -7.71
CA LEU A 89 -13.49 7.52 -9.07
C LEU A 89 -12.38 7.92 -10.04
N PRO A 90 -12.34 7.38 -11.27
CA PRO A 90 -11.28 7.66 -12.24
C PRO A 90 -11.24 9.13 -12.72
N THR A 91 -12.36 9.85 -12.60
CA THR A 91 -12.47 11.27 -12.96
C THR A 91 -12.29 12.22 -11.78
N ALA A 92 -12.12 11.69 -10.58
CA ALA A 92 -12.11 12.52 -9.38
C ALA A 92 -10.72 13.15 -9.16
N ALA A 93 -10.73 14.44 -8.83
CA ALA A 93 -9.52 15.20 -8.61
C ALA A 93 -8.71 14.62 -7.44
N THR A 94 -7.46 14.29 -7.70
CA THR A 94 -6.49 13.79 -6.73
C THR A 94 -5.45 14.87 -6.49
N VAL A 95 -5.04 15.06 -5.24
CA VAL A 95 -3.97 16.00 -4.87
C VAL A 95 -2.72 15.19 -4.56
N ALA A 96 -1.63 15.44 -5.26
CA ALA A 96 -0.35 14.80 -5.00
C ALA A 96 0.71 15.87 -4.71
N GLY A 97 1.64 15.55 -3.83
CA GLY A 97 2.69 16.48 -3.44
C GLY A 97 3.83 15.80 -2.69
N THR A 98 4.79 16.61 -2.27
CA THR A 98 5.90 16.18 -1.44
C THR A 98 6.03 17.08 -0.22
N ILE A 99 6.52 16.51 0.88
CA ILE A 99 6.84 17.24 2.11
C ILE A 99 8.35 17.20 2.25
N GLN A 100 8.97 18.38 2.33
CA GLN A 100 10.40 18.49 2.62
C GLN A 100 10.63 18.22 4.11
N LEU A 101 11.61 17.38 4.42
CA LEU A 101 11.88 16.91 5.77
C LEU A 101 13.25 17.41 6.22
N ALA A 102 13.29 17.98 7.42
CA ALA A 102 14.50 18.29 8.16
C ALA A 102 14.54 17.41 9.40
N GLY A 103 15.51 16.49 9.46
CA GLY A 103 15.62 15.54 10.59
C GLY A 103 14.42 14.60 10.73
N GLY A 104 13.81 14.19 9.62
CA GLY A 104 12.66 13.28 9.62
C GLY A 104 11.32 13.94 9.97
N ALA A 105 11.26 15.27 10.05
CA ALA A 105 10.03 16.02 10.25
C ALA A 105 9.89 17.20 9.28
N GLY A 106 8.66 17.60 8.97
CA GLY A 106 8.37 18.74 8.09
C GLY A 106 6.88 18.89 7.84
N HIS A 107 6.46 19.96 7.18
CA HIS A 107 5.04 20.22 6.93
C HIS A 107 4.79 20.77 5.53
N THR A 108 3.54 20.72 5.09
CA THR A 108 3.10 21.42 3.86
C THR A 108 2.64 22.84 4.17
N ASP A 109 2.46 23.62 3.11
CA ASP A 109 1.58 24.78 3.15
C ASP A 109 0.11 24.37 3.34
N PRO A 110 -0.78 25.31 3.71
CA PRO A 110 -2.21 25.05 3.79
C PRO A 110 -2.80 24.55 2.48
N LEU A 111 -3.44 23.39 2.55
CA LEU A 111 -4.20 22.74 1.50
C LEU A 111 -5.71 22.98 1.70
N GLY A 112 -6.42 23.00 0.58
CA GLY A 112 -7.87 23.05 0.54
C GLY A 112 -8.39 22.19 -0.59
N VAL A 113 -9.31 21.28 -0.28
CA VAL A 113 -10.03 20.45 -1.25
C VAL A 113 -11.53 20.66 -1.07
N ALA A 114 -12.33 20.13 -1.99
CA ALA A 114 -13.79 20.17 -1.87
C ALA A 114 -14.27 19.39 -0.62
N ASP A 115 -15.50 19.65 -0.20
CA ASP A 115 -16.12 18.89 0.88
C ASP A 115 -16.32 17.43 0.46
N GLY A 116 -15.92 16.51 1.32
CA GLY A 116 -15.95 15.08 1.01
C GLY A 116 -15.12 14.22 1.94
N GLN A 117 -15.12 12.92 1.70
CA GLN A 117 -14.25 11.97 2.37
C GLN A 117 -13.02 11.71 1.50
N TYR A 118 -11.85 11.66 2.12
CA TYR A 118 -10.57 11.52 1.44
C TYR A 118 -9.70 10.48 2.12
N LYS A 119 -8.85 9.85 1.33
CA LYS A 119 -7.79 8.96 1.80
C LYS A 119 -6.45 9.53 1.34
N ILE A 120 -5.58 9.83 2.30
CA ILE A 120 -4.18 10.14 2.05
C ILE A 120 -3.37 8.85 2.07
N THR A 121 -2.46 8.69 1.12
CA THR A 121 -1.53 7.57 1.02
C THR A 121 -0.11 8.09 0.86
N TRP A 122 0.85 7.39 1.47
CA TRP A 122 2.29 7.63 1.31
C TRP A 122 3.04 6.29 1.36
N ILE A 123 4.26 6.24 0.80
CA ILE A 123 5.04 4.99 0.75
C ILE A 123 6.30 5.17 1.57
N VAL A 124 6.59 4.20 2.43
CA VAL A 124 7.75 4.18 3.31
C VAL A 124 8.37 2.80 3.27
N ALA A 125 9.68 2.71 3.03
CA ALA A 125 10.38 1.43 2.93
C ALA A 125 9.70 0.40 1.97
N GLY A 126 9.01 0.88 0.94
CA GLY A 126 8.24 0.06 -0.01
C GLY A 126 6.84 -0.37 0.46
N ALA A 127 6.44 -0.04 1.69
CA ALA A 127 5.11 -0.31 2.23
C ALA A 127 4.19 0.93 2.10
N PRO A 128 2.99 0.80 1.52
CA PRO A 128 2.01 1.89 1.51
C PRO A 128 1.39 2.05 2.90
N LYS A 129 1.34 3.29 3.39
CA LYS A 129 0.63 3.72 4.59
C LYS A 129 -0.52 4.63 4.16
N GLU A 130 -1.62 4.60 4.91
CA GLU A 130 -2.82 5.35 4.56
C GLU A 130 -3.58 5.86 5.78
N LYS A 131 -4.28 6.98 5.61
CA LYS A 131 -5.24 7.53 6.58
C LYS A 131 -6.46 8.08 5.85
N VAL A 132 -7.62 7.96 6.49
CA VAL A 132 -8.88 8.52 5.98
C VAL A 132 -9.26 9.72 6.83
N PHE A 133 -9.64 10.81 6.19
CA PHE A 133 -10.12 12.03 6.83
C PHE A 133 -11.29 12.62 6.04
N ARG A 134 -11.99 13.58 6.63
CA ARG A 134 -13.13 14.25 6.00
C ARG A 134 -12.88 15.75 5.92
N VAL A 135 -13.17 16.32 4.75
CA VAL A 135 -13.24 17.76 4.58
C VAL A 135 -14.69 18.21 4.68
N ASN A 136 -14.95 19.16 5.59
CA ASN A 136 -16.25 19.81 5.75
C ASN A 136 -16.03 21.30 6.07
N CYS A 137 -16.31 22.16 5.09
CA CYS A 137 -16.22 23.61 5.21
C CYS A 137 -17.56 24.30 5.50
N HIS A 138 -18.68 23.55 5.49
CA HIS A 138 -20.01 24.13 5.70
C HIS A 138 -20.37 24.32 7.18
N ASP A 139 -19.70 23.60 8.10
CA ASP A 139 -19.98 23.68 9.55
C ASP A 139 -19.43 24.97 10.19
N GLY A 140 -18.33 25.53 9.67
CA GLY A 140 -17.64 26.69 10.26
C GLY A 140 -18.34 28.04 10.12
N LYS A 141 -19.45 28.14 9.36
CA LYS A 141 -20.26 29.37 9.28
C LYS A 141 -21.25 29.52 10.43
N ARG A 142 -21.47 28.48 11.24
CA ARG A 142 -22.39 28.55 12.40
C ARG A 142 -21.66 28.84 13.70
N ASP A 143 -20.38 28.49 13.79
CA ASP A 143 -19.58 28.69 15.00
C ASP A 143 -18.93 30.08 15.07
N ALA A 144 -18.74 30.76 13.94
CA ALA A 144 -18.25 32.14 13.89
C ALA A 144 -19.35 33.20 14.16
N GLU A 145 -20.63 32.84 14.02
CA GLU A 145 -21.78 33.71 14.31
C GLU A 145 -22.23 33.59 15.78
N ARG A 146 -21.75 32.58 16.53
CA ARG A 146 -22.01 32.50 17.98
C ARG A 146 -21.00 33.37 18.72
N ARG A 147 -21.25 34.68 18.71
CA ARG A 147 -20.54 35.65 19.55
C ARG A 147 -20.62 35.19 21.02
N PRO A 148 -19.50 35.13 21.77
CA PRO A 148 -19.55 34.91 23.21
C PRO A 148 -20.04 36.20 23.87
N GLY A 149 -21.35 36.37 23.99
CA GLY A 149 -21.90 37.62 24.51
C GLY A 149 -23.41 37.74 24.66
N ASP A 150 -24.23 36.76 24.22
CA ASP A 150 -25.67 36.81 24.50
C ASP A 150 -25.93 36.34 25.93
N GLN A 151 -25.89 37.32 26.84
CA GLN A 151 -26.45 37.26 28.18
C GLN A 151 -27.94 36.93 28.08
N ILE A 152 -28.34 35.75 28.54
CA ILE A 152 -29.74 35.50 28.87
C ILE A 152 -29.86 35.82 30.36
N GLU A 153 -30.21 37.07 30.64
CA GLU A 153 -30.75 37.45 31.94
C GLU A 153 -32.24 37.10 31.87
N ASP A 154 -32.61 35.98 32.52
CA ASP A 154 -33.98 35.47 32.57
C ASP A 154 -34.84 36.41 33.44
N GLN A 155 -35.33 37.50 32.85
CA GLN A 155 -36.32 38.35 33.49
C GLN A 155 -37.67 37.61 33.49
N ARG A 156 -37.97 36.98 34.63
CA ARG A 156 -39.33 36.62 35.02
C ARG A 156 -40.20 37.88 34.99
N GLU A 157 -41.25 37.89 34.17
CA GLU A 157 -42.60 38.38 34.52
C GLU A 157 -43.58 38.29 33.32
N GLY A 158 -44.71 37.62 33.57
CA GLY A 158 -46.05 38.06 33.15
C GLY A 158 -46.44 38.20 31.66
N GLY A 159 -47.24 37.24 31.17
CA GLY A 159 -48.53 37.56 30.55
C GLY A 159 -48.62 37.80 29.02
N GLY A 160 -49.25 36.84 28.32
CA GLY A 160 -50.38 37.15 27.43
C GLY A 160 -50.17 37.16 25.90
N TRP A 161 -51.14 36.47 25.26
CA TRP A 161 -51.73 36.66 23.92
C TRP A 161 -51.15 35.92 22.71
N SER A 162 -52.07 35.16 22.11
CA SER A 162 -52.01 34.30 20.93
C SER A 162 -51.65 35.06 19.65
N LYS A 163 -50.95 34.38 18.72
CA LYS A 163 -51.17 34.55 17.28
C LYS A 163 -50.79 33.30 16.50
N ASP A 164 -51.80 32.55 16.11
CA ASP A 164 -51.76 31.54 15.06
C ASP A 164 -51.44 32.19 13.71
N SER A 165 -50.54 31.59 12.92
CA SER A 165 -50.47 31.76 11.45
C SER A 165 -49.62 30.65 10.81
N ASN A 166 -50.31 29.55 10.50
CA ASN A 166 -50.28 28.81 9.24
C ASN A 166 -49.01 28.85 8.36
N GLY A 167 -48.39 27.69 8.16
CA GLY A 167 -47.47 27.44 7.04
C GLY A 167 -47.12 25.94 6.95
N PRO A 168 -47.49 25.21 5.88
CA PRO A 168 -47.19 23.79 5.76
C PRO A 168 -45.69 23.57 5.58
N LYS A 169 -45.08 22.74 6.44
CA LYS A 169 -43.71 22.26 6.26
C LYS A 169 -43.70 21.26 5.10
N GLY A 170 -43.46 21.76 3.90
CA GLY A 170 -43.33 20.96 2.69
C GLY A 170 -42.04 20.13 2.65
N GLY A 171 -42.15 18.96 2.01
CA GLY A 171 -41.05 18.26 1.35
C GLY A 171 -40.31 17.20 2.16
N VAL A 172 -40.92 16.05 2.42
CA VAL A 172 -40.14 14.81 2.59
C VAL A 172 -39.52 14.45 1.25
N HIS A 173 -38.21 14.24 1.19
CA HIS A 173 -37.58 13.67 0.01
C HIS A 173 -37.95 12.19 -0.08
N ALA A 174 -38.98 11.91 -0.88
CA ALA A 174 -39.22 10.61 -1.48
C ALA A 174 -38.13 10.37 -2.54
N GLY A 175 -37.08 9.64 -2.15
CA GLY A 175 -36.10 9.04 -3.06
C GLY A 175 -36.26 7.53 -3.02
N GLY A 176 -37.29 7.02 -3.70
CA GLY A 176 -37.50 5.60 -3.94
C GLY A 176 -36.70 5.10 -5.15
N GLY A 177 -36.25 3.86 -5.05
CA GLY A 177 -35.61 3.06 -6.11
C GLY A 177 -34.59 2.12 -5.48
N GLY A 178 -34.84 0.84 -5.19
CA GLY A 178 -35.85 -0.07 -5.74
C GLY A 178 -35.28 -0.80 -6.95
N LEU A 179 -34.83 -2.05 -6.71
CA LEU A 179 -34.41 -3.09 -7.68
C LEU A 179 -32.98 -2.88 -8.23
N VAL A 180 -32.07 -3.85 -8.18
CA VAL A 180 -32.23 -5.23 -8.64
C VAL A 180 -31.40 -6.24 -7.82
N ASP A 181 -32.05 -7.34 -7.48
CA ASP A 181 -31.43 -8.64 -7.24
C ASP A 181 -30.98 -9.18 -8.61
N THR A 182 -29.68 -9.28 -8.85
CA THR A 182 -29.15 -10.04 -9.99
C THR A 182 -28.32 -11.19 -9.46
N ALA A 183 -29.01 -12.17 -8.89
CA ALA A 183 -28.56 -13.54 -8.95
C ALA A 183 -28.56 -13.99 -10.42
N ALA A 184 -27.41 -13.86 -11.06
CA ALA A 184 -27.00 -14.64 -12.23
C ALA A 184 -25.50 -14.90 -12.05
N ALA A 185 -25.10 -15.99 -11.40
CA ALA A 185 -25.06 -17.33 -11.99
C ALA A 185 -24.44 -17.33 -13.40
N PHE A 186 -23.13 -17.07 -13.47
CA PHE A 186 -22.28 -17.54 -14.57
C PHE A 186 -20.99 -18.13 -13.97
N ALA A 187 -21.02 -19.42 -13.67
CA ALA A 187 -19.83 -20.27 -13.65
C ALA A 187 -19.57 -20.76 -15.10
N PRO A 188 -18.51 -21.53 -15.41
CA PRO A 188 -17.08 -21.43 -15.09
C PRO A 188 -16.22 -21.50 -16.39
N VAL A 189 -15.05 -20.83 -16.47
CA VAL A 189 -14.06 -21.17 -17.51
C VAL A 189 -12.62 -21.05 -16.97
N THR A 190 -12.09 -22.22 -16.61
CA THR A 190 -10.72 -22.72 -16.85
C THR A 190 -9.75 -21.83 -17.64
N ALA A 191 -8.57 -21.54 -17.07
CA ALA A 191 -7.24 -21.60 -17.72
C ALA A 191 -6.19 -21.09 -16.72
N ALA A 192 -5.40 -21.95 -16.09
CA ALA A 192 -4.11 -22.40 -16.63
C ALA A 192 -3.16 -21.22 -16.95
N GLY A 193 -2.28 -20.92 -15.99
CA GLY A 193 -1.22 -19.91 -16.13
C GLY A 193 -0.01 -20.24 -15.25
N ALA A 194 0.39 -21.51 -15.21
CA ALA A 194 1.69 -21.91 -14.67
C ALA A 194 2.78 -21.60 -15.71
N VAL A 195 3.42 -20.44 -15.60
CA VAL A 195 4.65 -20.13 -16.35
C VAL A 195 5.66 -19.49 -15.40
N GLY A 196 6.52 -20.33 -14.84
CA GLY A 196 7.74 -19.96 -14.14
C GLY A 196 8.87 -20.87 -14.63
N LEU A 197 9.44 -20.51 -15.78
CA LEU A 197 10.47 -21.24 -16.51
C LEU A 197 11.82 -21.25 -15.78
N VAL A 198 12.34 -22.47 -15.57
CA VAL A 198 13.67 -22.95 -15.97
C VAL A 198 14.87 -22.08 -15.58
N ALA A 199 15.57 -22.47 -14.51
CA ALA A 199 16.97 -22.09 -14.31
C ALA A 199 17.83 -23.15 -13.58
N VAL A 200 17.48 -24.46 -13.63
CA VAL A 200 18.33 -25.52 -13.02
C VAL A 200 18.63 -26.70 -13.98
N GLY A 201 17.99 -26.78 -15.16
CA GLY A 201 18.17 -27.92 -16.09
C GLY A 201 19.38 -27.85 -17.04
N GLY A 202 19.95 -26.67 -17.27
CA GLY A 202 20.96 -26.45 -18.32
C GLY A 202 22.29 -27.18 -18.09
N VAL A 203 22.72 -27.29 -16.84
CA VAL A 203 24.02 -27.91 -16.49
C VAL A 203 23.98 -29.43 -16.64
N ALA A 204 22.83 -30.06 -16.36
CA ALA A 204 22.65 -31.50 -16.52
C ALA A 204 22.54 -31.89 -18.00
N TYR A 205 21.77 -31.14 -18.80
CA TYR A 205 21.63 -31.41 -20.24
C TYR A 205 22.96 -31.21 -21.00
N PHE A 206 23.72 -30.15 -20.69
CA PHE A 206 25.01 -29.90 -21.31
C PHE A 206 26.07 -30.97 -20.96
N ARG A 207 26.07 -31.48 -19.72
CA ARG A 207 26.96 -32.59 -19.33
C ARG A 207 26.55 -33.92 -19.96
N MET A 208 25.26 -34.16 -20.18
CA MET A 208 24.77 -35.41 -20.78
C MET A 208 25.00 -35.43 -22.30
N ASN A 209 24.92 -34.28 -22.99
CA ASN A 209 25.17 -34.19 -24.43
C ASN A 209 26.67 -34.31 -24.81
N ARG A 210 27.61 -33.96 -23.92
CA ARG A 210 29.05 -34.19 -24.15
C ARG A 210 29.52 -35.62 -23.89
N ARG A 211 28.68 -36.49 -23.32
CA ARG A 211 29.05 -37.88 -22.96
C ARG A 211 28.53 -38.94 -23.93
N ARG A 212 28.03 -38.58 -25.11
CA ARG A 212 27.76 -39.56 -26.18
C ARG A 212 29.00 -39.71 -27.06
N PRO A 213 29.80 -40.78 -26.93
CA PRO A 213 30.78 -41.13 -27.95
C PRO A 213 30.02 -41.54 -29.23
N ASN A 214 30.40 -40.94 -30.36
CA ASN A 214 29.92 -41.34 -31.67
C ASN A 214 30.38 -42.77 -31.95
N GLY A 215 29.45 -43.73 -31.87
CA GLY A 215 29.62 -45.06 -32.43
C GLY A 215 28.84 -45.15 -33.73
N ALA A 216 29.54 -45.14 -34.86
CA ALA A 216 29.03 -45.55 -36.16
C ALA A 216 30.14 -46.35 -36.86
N ALA A 217 29.77 -47.58 -37.25
CA ALA A 217 30.47 -48.54 -38.11
C ALA A 217 31.84 -49.05 -37.64
#